data_AF-B8G5J6-F1
#
_entry.id   AF-B8G5J6-F1
#
_cell.length_a   1.000
_cell.length_b   1.000
_cell.length_c   1.000
_cell.angle_alpha   90.00
_cell.angle_beta   90.00
_cell.angle_gamma   90.00
#
_symmetry.space_group_name_H-M   'P 1'
#
loop_
_entity.id
_entity.type
_entity.pdbx_description
1 polymer ?
#
loop_
_entity_poly.entity_id
_entity_poly.type
_entity_poly.pdbx_seq_one_letter_code
_entity_poly.pdbx_strand_id
1 'polypeptide(L)'
;MRIHLICLCLIALLTGVIPPTPVQAADTTDLIVKVTAARYASTVGRMLGAYQIRRIGEQTYLMYLPDGMPATFAERRIRSAEGVIYAVPDYERTVSRTPNDVLLPKQWSLGTMGVYDAWEITTGSPLPIAVIDTGVDAGHPELSGRVLGGFNAITGSTDASDDNGHGTAVAGLIAAAGDNGEGIAGLCWSCLIIPVKACLSNGRCRDSSVISAIRWATDNGARIINLSLGGSFDSPALRDAVRYASARGVLVVAASGNERADGNAPNYPAAYPETIAVGATGYNDEVTSFSNTGNFIDLVAPGIDIATTLPNNRYAIVTGTSFAGPFVVGAAALVMAIRPDLSHNDVRCILAISTDDRGTPGRDDEYGYGRLNVWHAVMTASTYGGCPLGAPTTTGNRDFDPFARVDPPSDGRYYFPETGHTLGGGFRTYWEQNGGLPIFGFPISEEFTEIGSDGKPVTVQYFERHRFEWRPENTPPYHVLLSRMGDDLLRRQGRDWYTFERSGPIQGCLYFAETNQALCEPFLSYWRNHGLEFDGKPGKSYAESLALFGLPLSMPRIEETQPGKVLIVQWFERARFELHPDGSVLLGLLGNELVGR
;
A
#
# COMPACT_ATOMS: atom_id res chain seq x y z
N MET A 1 -48.26 47.12 25.57
CA MET A 1 -48.68 46.80 24.19
C MET A 1 -47.84 45.62 23.73
N ARG A 2 -48.48 44.55 23.21
CA ARG A 2 -47.89 43.32 22.65
C ARG A 2 -46.82 43.67 21.57
N ILE A 3 -45.84 42.84 21.18
CA ILE A 3 -45.93 41.53 20.47
C ILE A 3 -44.51 40.88 20.44
N HIS A 4 -44.48 39.55 20.37
CA HIS A 4 -43.36 38.63 20.22
C HIS A 4 -42.50 38.72 18.93
N LEU A 5 -41.30 38.10 18.97
CA LEU A 5 -40.91 36.85 18.25
C LEU A 5 -39.57 36.92 17.44
N ILE A 6 -38.77 35.84 17.58
CA ILE A 6 -37.82 35.20 16.62
C ILE A 6 -36.32 35.63 16.59
N CYS A 7 -35.51 34.74 17.20
CA CYS A 7 -34.39 33.95 16.65
C CYS A 7 -33.05 34.54 16.18
N LEU A 8 -32.03 33.70 16.47
CA LEU A 8 -30.74 33.45 15.81
C LEU A 8 -29.47 34.13 16.33
N CYS A 9 -28.65 33.30 16.99
CA CYS A 9 -27.22 33.42 17.19
C CYS A 9 -26.46 33.59 15.87
N LEU A 10 -25.42 34.42 15.86
CA LEU A 10 -24.02 34.08 15.52
C LEU A 10 -23.17 35.37 15.48
N ILE A 11 -22.03 35.38 16.19
CA ILE A 11 -20.71 35.84 15.72
C ILE A 11 -19.67 35.38 16.75
N ALA A 12 -18.59 34.82 16.21
CA ALA A 12 -17.50 34.13 16.87
C ALA A 12 -16.57 35.05 17.68
N LEU A 13 -15.81 34.43 18.60
CA LEU A 13 -14.39 34.74 18.72
C LEU A 13 -13.60 33.52 19.19
N LEU A 14 -12.47 33.34 18.52
CA LEU A 14 -11.51 32.26 18.61
C LEU A 14 -10.99 32.02 20.03
N THR A 15 -11.03 30.77 20.46
CA THR A 15 -9.88 30.18 21.14
C THR A 15 -9.42 29.03 20.27
N GLY A 16 -8.42 29.29 19.45
CA GLY A 16 -7.71 28.24 18.73
C GLY A 16 -7.10 27.31 19.77
N VAL A 17 -7.66 26.11 19.87
CA VAL A 17 -6.89 24.97 20.35
C VAL A 17 -6.00 24.61 19.19
N ILE A 18 -4.76 25.07 19.25
CA ILE A 18 -3.68 24.51 18.42
C ILE A 18 -3.69 23.01 18.80
N PRO A 19 -4.00 22.09 17.86
CA PRO A 19 -3.79 20.68 18.14
C PRO A 19 -2.32 20.52 18.56
N PRO A 20 -1.97 19.64 19.53
CA PRO A 20 -0.56 19.39 19.79
C PRO A 20 0.06 19.06 18.45
N THR A 21 0.99 19.90 18.01
CA THR A 21 1.91 19.56 16.94
C THR A 21 2.37 18.14 17.25
N PRO A 22 2.36 17.21 16.28
CA PRO A 22 3.02 15.93 16.49
C PRO A 22 4.39 16.27 17.04
N VAL A 23 4.83 15.58 18.11
CA VAL A 23 6.22 15.64 18.53
C VAL A 23 6.99 14.96 17.41
N GLN A 24 7.19 15.69 16.30
CA GLN A 24 8.26 15.43 15.39
C GLN A 24 9.50 15.41 16.27
N ALA A 25 10.33 14.38 16.14
CA ALA A 25 11.73 14.52 16.47
C ALA A 25 12.15 15.89 15.92
N ALA A 26 12.57 16.81 16.79
CA ALA A 26 13.05 18.09 16.29
C ALA A 26 14.19 17.74 15.32
N ASP A 27 14.08 18.20 14.07
CA ASP A 27 15.18 18.07 13.12
C ASP A 27 16.38 18.74 13.78
N THR A 28 17.41 17.98 14.13
CA THR A 28 18.72 18.61 14.26
C THR A 28 19.16 19.00 12.85
N THR A 29 20.03 20.00 12.75
CA THR A 29 20.59 20.42 11.46
C THR A 29 21.65 19.46 10.94
N ASP A 30 22.02 18.41 11.67
CA ASP A 30 23.22 17.63 11.41
C ASP A 30 22.92 16.27 10.76
N LEU A 31 23.92 15.68 10.12
CA LEU A 31 23.75 14.50 9.27
C LEU A 31 24.69 13.37 9.69
N ILE A 32 24.15 12.18 9.92
CA ILE A 32 24.94 10.97 10.14
C ILE A 32 25.24 10.33 8.79
N VAL A 33 26.53 10.09 8.49
CA VAL A 33 26.99 9.49 7.24
C VAL A 33 27.87 8.27 7.52
N LYS A 34 27.52 7.14 6.90
CA LYS A 34 28.37 5.94 6.85
C LYS A 34 29.08 5.89 5.50
N VAL A 35 30.38 5.64 5.53
CA VAL A 35 31.21 5.54 4.33
C VAL A 35 31.92 4.20 4.20
N THR A 36 32.29 3.81 2.99
CA THR A 36 33.01 2.56 2.69
C THR A 36 34.47 2.59 3.15
N ALA A 37 35.06 3.78 3.27
CA ALA A 37 36.41 4.00 3.80
C ALA A 37 36.52 5.39 4.44
N ALA A 38 37.32 5.51 5.51
CA ALA A 38 37.47 6.75 6.29
C ALA A 38 37.86 7.98 5.44
N ARG A 39 38.56 7.78 4.32
CA ARG A 39 38.93 8.87 3.39
C ARG A 39 37.71 9.60 2.81
N TYR A 40 36.60 8.89 2.57
CA TYR A 40 35.41 9.46 1.94
C TYR A 40 34.66 10.43 2.86
N ALA A 41 34.80 10.31 4.18
CA ALA A 41 34.17 11.24 5.13
C ALA A 41 34.60 12.69 4.89
N SER A 42 35.89 12.91 4.60
CA SER A 42 36.43 14.25 4.30
C SER A 42 35.98 14.81 2.95
N THR A 43 35.71 13.95 1.97
CA THR A 43 35.16 14.33 0.65
C THR A 43 33.70 14.74 0.80
N VAL A 44 32.91 13.93 1.50
CA VAL A 44 31.51 14.18 1.77
C VAL A 44 31.32 15.45 2.60
N GLY A 45 32.10 15.64 3.67
CA GLY A 45 32.05 16.86 4.47
C GLY A 45 32.32 18.12 3.65
N ARG A 46 33.27 18.08 2.70
CA ARG A 46 33.51 19.20 1.77
C ARG A 46 32.35 19.44 0.80
N MET A 47 31.71 18.40 0.28
CA MET A 47 30.53 18.53 -0.59
C MET A 47 29.36 19.21 0.14
N LEU A 48 29.20 18.91 1.43
CA LEU A 48 28.15 19.48 2.28
C LEU A 48 28.50 20.86 2.85
N GLY A 49 29.77 21.27 2.78
CA GLY A 49 30.25 22.45 3.50
C GLY A 49 30.20 22.25 5.02
N ALA A 50 30.27 21.01 5.51
CA ALA A 50 30.22 20.71 6.92
C ALA A 50 31.37 21.41 7.66
N TYR A 51 31.06 22.20 8.68
CA TYR A 51 32.07 22.95 9.43
C TYR A 51 32.82 22.07 10.44
N GLN A 52 32.24 20.92 10.79
CA GLN A 52 32.87 19.93 11.63
C GLN A 52 32.45 18.51 11.21
N ILE A 53 33.37 17.56 11.37
CA ILE A 53 33.13 16.14 11.13
C ILE A 53 33.59 15.38 12.38
N ARG A 54 32.70 14.64 13.02
CA ARG A 54 33.02 13.83 14.20
C ARG A 54 32.79 12.37 13.90
N ARG A 55 33.79 11.52 14.13
CA ARG A 55 33.60 10.07 14.05
C ARG A 55 32.75 9.61 15.25
N ILE A 56 31.67 8.89 14.97
CA ILE A 56 30.74 8.36 15.98
C ILE A 56 30.64 6.83 15.97
N GLY A 57 31.22 6.17 14.97
CA GLY A 57 31.26 4.73 14.87
C GLY A 57 32.32 4.23 13.89
N GLU A 58 32.29 2.93 13.60
CA GLU A 58 33.14 2.35 12.56
C GLU A 58 32.74 2.94 11.21
N GLN A 59 33.62 3.77 10.62
CA GLN A 59 33.33 4.47 9.35
C GLN A 59 32.00 5.27 9.34
N THR A 60 31.47 5.60 10.52
CA THR A 60 30.25 6.41 10.69
C THR A 60 30.64 7.74 11.31
N TYR A 61 30.13 8.83 10.73
CA TYR A 61 30.51 10.19 11.07
C TYR A 61 29.26 11.06 11.21
N LEU A 62 29.25 11.92 12.22
CA LEU A 62 28.33 13.04 12.33
C LEU A 62 28.93 14.25 11.61
N MET A 63 28.19 14.78 10.64
CA MET A 63 28.51 15.94 9.83
C MET A 63 27.72 17.13 10.36
N TYR A 64 28.42 18.13 10.88
CA TYR A 64 27.77 19.35 11.36
C TYR A 64 27.57 20.31 10.19
N LEU A 65 26.31 20.59 9.85
CA LEU A 65 25.97 21.35 8.63
C LEU A 65 25.89 22.86 8.89
N PRO A 66 26.19 23.71 7.89
CA PRO A 66 26.04 25.16 8.04
C PRO A 66 24.62 25.59 8.44
N ASP A 67 24.53 26.67 9.22
CA ASP A 67 23.26 27.26 9.63
C ASP A 67 22.33 27.51 8.42
N GLY A 68 21.08 27.06 8.53
CA GLY A 68 20.07 27.19 7.48
C GLY A 68 20.14 26.13 6.37
N MET A 69 21.06 25.16 6.43
CA MET A 69 21.04 23.99 5.56
C MET A 69 20.18 22.87 6.19
N PRO A 70 19.04 22.48 5.59
CA PRO A 70 18.25 21.35 6.10
C PRO A 70 19.00 20.03 5.93
N ALA A 71 19.02 19.18 6.96
CA ALA A 71 19.66 17.87 6.91
C ALA A 71 19.11 16.99 5.78
N THR A 72 17.80 17.05 5.50
CA THR A 72 17.16 16.33 4.39
C THR A 72 17.63 16.81 3.00
N PHE A 73 17.99 18.10 2.87
CA PHE A 73 18.58 18.61 1.63
C PHE A 73 20.01 18.11 1.45
N ALA A 74 20.81 18.13 2.53
CA ALA A 74 22.17 17.59 2.53
C ALA A 74 22.20 16.08 2.23
N GLU A 75 21.31 15.31 2.84
CA GLU A 75 21.13 13.88 2.57
C GLU A 75 20.91 13.62 1.07
N ARG A 76 19.94 14.30 0.45
CA ARG A 76 19.66 14.13 -1.00
C ARG A 76 20.86 14.45 -1.87
N ARG A 77 21.67 15.43 -1.47
CA ARG A 77 22.86 15.86 -2.23
C ARG A 77 23.98 14.81 -2.22
N ILE A 78 24.11 14.00 -1.16
CA ILE A 78 25.22 13.05 -1.01
C ILE A 78 24.82 11.59 -1.06
N ARG A 79 23.54 11.25 -1.15
CA ARG A 79 23.05 9.87 -1.16
C ARG A 79 23.70 9.01 -2.26
N SER A 80 24.02 9.61 -3.40
CA SER A 80 24.68 8.95 -4.53
C SER A 80 26.18 9.29 -4.65
N ALA A 81 26.77 9.94 -3.63
CA ALA A 81 28.18 10.29 -3.66
C ALA A 81 29.05 9.03 -3.49
N GLU A 82 30.17 8.99 -4.22
CA GLU A 82 31.08 7.86 -4.16
C GLU A 82 31.56 7.59 -2.74
N GLY A 83 31.44 6.33 -2.31
CA GLY A 83 31.88 5.89 -0.99
C GLY A 83 30.93 6.20 0.15
N VAL A 84 29.74 6.78 -0.09
CA VAL A 84 28.65 6.85 0.89
C VAL A 84 27.85 5.55 0.87
N ILE A 85 27.72 4.90 2.02
CA ILE A 85 26.86 3.73 2.22
C ILE A 85 25.44 4.21 2.55
N TYR A 86 25.33 5.13 3.51
CA TYR A 86 24.07 5.82 3.83
C TYR A 86 24.34 7.19 4.43
N ALA A 87 23.32 8.04 4.36
CA ALA A 87 23.25 9.31 5.06
C ALA A 87 21.84 9.46 5.64
N VAL A 88 21.70 9.92 6.87
CA VAL A 88 20.42 10.15 7.55
C VAL A 88 20.52 11.39 8.45
N PRO A 89 19.46 12.18 8.63
CA PRO A 89 19.43 13.24 9.65
C PRO A 89 19.75 12.68 11.05
N ASP A 90 20.40 13.49 11.89
CA ASP A 90 20.55 13.18 13.30
C ASP A 90 19.25 13.59 14.02
N TYR A 91 18.52 12.61 14.55
CA TYR A 91 17.18 12.82 15.12
C TYR A 91 17.27 12.91 16.64
N GLU A 92 16.65 13.94 17.23
CA GLU A 92 16.40 13.94 18.69
C GLU A 92 15.37 12.85 19.04
N ARG A 93 15.63 12.10 20.12
CA ARG A 93 14.73 11.07 20.63
C ARG A 93 14.23 11.47 22.03
N THR A 94 12.94 11.37 22.27
CA THR A 94 12.32 11.49 23.61
C THR A 94 12.11 10.11 24.21
N VAL A 95 11.95 10.02 25.54
CA VAL A 95 11.59 8.76 26.21
C VAL A 95 10.20 8.34 25.73
N SER A 96 10.07 7.14 25.17
CA SER A 96 8.81 6.61 24.63
C SER A 96 7.73 6.53 25.71
N ARG A 97 6.48 6.83 25.35
CA ARG A 97 5.30 6.79 26.22
C ARG A 97 5.19 5.39 26.79
N THR A 98 5.47 5.31 28.09
CA THR A 98 5.35 4.06 28.85
C THR A 98 4.09 4.20 29.69
N PRO A 99 3.03 3.43 29.39
CA PRO A 99 1.81 3.44 30.19
C PRO A 99 2.09 3.04 31.64
N ASN A 100 1.23 3.46 32.56
CA ASN A 100 1.38 3.16 33.99
C ASN A 100 0.74 1.83 34.45
N ASP A 101 0.30 1.01 33.49
CA ASP A 101 -0.38 -0.28 33.69
C ASP A 101 0.45 -1.26 34.53
N VAL A 102 -0.20 -1.93 35.50
CA VAL A 102 0.49 -2.71 36.55
C VAL A 102 1.21 -3.95 36.00
N LEU A 103 0.67 -4.56 34.97
CA LEU A 103 1.23 -5.75 34.33
C LEU A 103 2.06 -5.43 33.08
N LEU A 104 2.32 -4.16 32.78
CA LEU A 104 3.20 -3.77 31.67
C LEU A 104 4.58 -4.46 31.70
N PRO A 105 5.24 -4.68 32.86
CA PRO A 105 6.49 -5.46 32.91
C PRO A 105 6.37 -6.92 32.46
N LYS A 106 5.15 -7.44 32.29
CA LYS A 106 4.88 -8.78 31.72
C LYS A 106 4.56 -8.73 30.22
N GLN A 107 4.36 -7.56 29.63
CA GLN A 107 4.04 -7.38 28.21
C GLN A 107 5.30 -7.14 27.39
N TRP A 108 6.24 -8.09 27.43
CA TRP A 108 7.53 -8.00 26.74
C TRP A 108 7.38 -7.72 25.24
N SER A 109 6.33 -8.27 24.62
CA SER A 109 6.08 -8.21 23.18
C SER A 109 5.85 -6.80 22.65
N LEU A 110 5.36 -5.88 23.50
CA LEU A 110 5.11 -4.48 23.11
C LEU A 110 6.40 -3.77 22.70
N GLY A 111 7.49 -4.01 23.42
CA GLY A 111 8.80 -3.45 23.09
C GLY A 111 9.34 -4.02 21.78
N THR A 112 9.24 -5.34 21.61
CA THR A 112 9.70 -6.06 20.40
C THR A 112 9.03 -5.54 19.14
N MET A 113 7.73 -5.25 19.19
CA MET A 113 6.96 -4.74 18.05
C MET A 113 7.03 -3.20 17.88
N GLY A 114 7.81 -2.48 18.69
CA GLY A 114 7.92 -1.02 18.62
C GLY A 114 6.63 -0.28 19.03
N VAL A 115 5.83 -0.83 19.94
CA VAL A 115 4.52 -0.26 20.29
C VAL A 115 4.64 1.05 21.08
N TYR A 116 5.63 1.16 21.98
CA TYR A 116 5.82 2.38 22.78
C TYR A 116 6.07 3.62 21.91
N ASP A 117 6.84 3.46 20.84
CA ASP A 117 7.10 4.53 19.88
C ASP A 117 5.87 4.84 19.01
N ALA A 118 5.03 3.84 18.72
CA ALA A 118 3.78 4.05 18.01
C ALA A 118 2.78 4.87 18.84
N TRP A 119 2.71 4.64 20.16
CA TRP A 119 1.82 5.35 21.08
C TRP A 119 2.20 6.82 21.30
N GLU A 120 3.39 7.25 20.92
CA GLU A 120 3.73 8.67 20.82
C GLU A 120 3.01 9.37 19.65
N ILE A 121 2.63 8.61 18.62
CA ILE A 121 1.95 9.13 17.44
C ILE A 121 0.43 8.99 17.62
N THR A 122 -0.04 7.79 17.99
CA THR A 122 -1.46 7.53 18.25
C THR A 122 -1.66 6.33 19.18
N THR A 123 -2.65 6.43 20.05
CA THR A 123 -3.16 5.32 20.88
C THR A 123 -4.47 4.75 20.31
N GLY A 124 -4.83 5.16 19.10
CA GLY A 124 -6.02 4.75 18.38
C GLY A 124 -7.21 5.69 18.55
N SER A 125 -8.30 5.33 17.87
CA SER A 125 -9.58 6.05 17.91
C SER A 125 -10.72 5.04 18.10
N PRO A 126 -11.95 5.48 18.46
CA PRO A 126 -13.12 4.62 18.51
C PRO A 126 -13.45 3.95 17.17
N LEU A 127 -12.87 2.76 16.96
CA LEU A 127 -13.02 1.97 15.75
C LEU A 127 -13.66 0.62 16.11
N PRO A 128 -14.82 0.25 15.51
CA PRO A 128 -15.48 -1.02 15.81
C PRO A 128 -14.72 -2.22 15.22
N ILE A 129 -14.32 -3.14 16.09
CA ILE A 129 -13.58 -4.37 15.77
C ILE A 129 -14.40 -5.55 16.26
N ALA A 130 -14.78 -6.46 15.35
CA ALA A 130 -15.46 -7.68 15.73
C ALA A 130 -14.47 -8.75 16.19
N VAL A 131 -14.69 -9.26 17.40
CA VAL A 131 -13.99 -10.43 17.93
C VAL A 131 -14.94 -11.61 17.79
N ILE A 132 -14.71 -12.44 16.77
CA ILE A 132 -15.49 -13.65 16.52
C ILE A 132 -14.82 -14.82 17.25
N ASP A 133 -15.33 -15.17 18.42
CA ASP A 133 -14.65 -16.07 19.35
C ASP A 133 -15.64 -16.74 20.34
N THR A 134 -15.22 -17.05 21.57
CA THR A 134 -16.03 -17.63 22.65
C THR A 134 -16.96 -16.64 23.35
N GLY A 135 -16.91 -15.36 22.99
CA GLY A 135 -17.61 -14.25 23.66
C GLY A 135 -16.62 -13.28 24.30
N VAL A 136 -17.11 -12.21 24.92
CA VAL A 136 -16.25 -11.25 25.66
C VAL A 136 -16.92 -10.87 26.98
N ASP A 137 -16.13 -10.83 28.06
CA ASP A 137 -16.56 -10.26 29.34
C ASP A 137 -16.56 -8.73 29.29
N ALA A 138 -17.72 -8.14 28.95
CA ALA A 138 -17.92 -6.69 28.92
C ALA A 138 -17.78 -6.00 30.29
N GLY A 139 -17.83 -6.77 31.39
CA GLY A 139 -17.69 -6.25 32.75
C GLY A 139 -16.25 -6.11 33.22
N HIS A 140 -15.28 -6.64 32.46
CA HIS A 140 -13.86 -6.54 32.82
C HIS A 140 -13.42 -5.06 32.89
N PRO A 141 -12.75 -4.58 33.96
CA PRO A 141 -12.33 -3.19 34.10
C PRO A 141 -11.56 -2.66 32.89
N GLU A 142 -10.64 -3.49 32.40
CA GLU A 142 -9.82 -3.22 31.21
C GLU A 142 -10.60 -3.09 29.92
N LEU A 143 -11.87 -3.53 29.83
CA LEU A 143 -12.71 -3.47 28.62
C LEU A 143 -14.00 -2.66 28.81
N SER A 144 -14.30 -2.28 30.05
CA SER A 144 -15.52 -1.57 30.42
C SER A 144 -15.64 -0.25 29.66
N GLY A 145 -16.84 0.01 29.13
CA GLY A 145 -17.13 1.17 28.28
C GLY A 145 -16.64 1.06 26.84
N ARG A 146 -15.97 -0.04 26.45
CA ARG A 146 -15.46 -0.28 25.10
C ARG A 146 -16.02 -1.52 24.41
N VAL A 147 -16.83 -2.32 25.11
CA VAL A 147 -17.56 -3.45 24.50
C VAL A 147 -18.96 -3.01 24.07
N LEU A 148 -19.24 -3.13 22.77
CA LEU A 148 -20.52 -2.79 22.14
C LEU A 148 -21.55 -3.93 22.28
N GLY A 149 -22.76 -3.70 21.78
CA GLY A 149 -23.78 -4.75 21.67
C GLY A 149 -23.28 -5.93 20.82
N GLY A 150 -23.48 -7.15 21.32
CA GLY A 150 -22.95 -8.36 20.72
C GLY A 150 -23.96 -9.23 19.99
N PHE A 151 -23.45 -10.31 19.40
CA PHE A 151 -24.24 -11.36 18.75
C PHE A 151 -23.75 -12.75 19.10
N ASN A 152 -24.68 -13.66 19.37
CA ASN A 152 -24.42 -15.07 19.55
C ASN A 152 -24.84 -15.84 18.31
N ALA A 153 -23.87 -16.18 17.48
CA ALA A 153 -24.11 -16.88 16.22
C ALA A 153 -24.50 -18.36 16.41
N ILE A 154 -24.42 -18.89 17.64
CA ILE A 154 -24.83 -20.26 17.98
C ILE A 154 -26.33 -20.30 18.26
N THR A 155 -26.86 -19.31 18.98
CA THR A 155 -28.26 -19.27 19.43
C THR A 155 -29.12 -18.27 18.65
N GLY A 156 -28.51 -17.33 17.93
CA GLY A 156 -29.18 -16.21 17.27
C GLY A 156 -29.61 -15.08 18.22
N SER A 157 -29.11 -15.06 19.47
CA SER A 157 -29.44 -14.03 20.45
C SER A 157 -28.38 -12.92 20.54
N THR A 158 -28.60 -11.93 21.40
CA THR A 158 -27.64 -10.85 21.70
C THR A 158 -26.67 -11.19 22.85
N ASP A 159 -26.77 -12.38 23.44
CA ASP A 159 -25.92 -12.80 24.56
C ASP A 159 -24.56 -13.33 24.08
N ALA A 160 -23.60 -12.43 23.94
CA ALA A 160 -22.22 -12.73 23.54
C ALA A 160 -21.25 -12.79 24.73
N SER A 161 -21.74 -13.15 25.92
CA SER A 161 -20.89 -13.34 27.11
C SER A 161 -19.88 -14.47 26.94
N ASP A 162 -18.72 -14.33 27.57
CA ASP A 162 -17.64 -15.32 27.49
C ASP A 162 -17.74 -16.38 28.59
N ASP A 163 -17.96 -17.62 28.19
CA ASP A 163 -18.04 -18.80 29.05
C ASP A 163 -16.79 -19.70 28.97
N ASN A 164 -15.74 -19.24 28.28
CA ASN A 164 -14.48 -19.97 28.10
C ASN A 164 -13.28 -19.14 28.57
N GLY A 165 -13.20 -17.88 28.13
CA GLY A 165 -12.12 -16.94 28.45
C GLY A 165 -11.23 -16.56 27.28
N HIS A 166 -11.19 -17.36 26.21
CA HIS A 166 -10.34 -17.12 25.05
C HIS A 166 -10.68 -15.80 24.34
N GLY A 167 -11.96 -15.52 24.08
CA GLY A 167 -12.38 -14.29 23.42
C GLY A 167 -12.12 -13.02 24.26
N THR A 168 -12.25 -13.10 25.59
CA THR A 168 -11.85 -12.01 26.50
C THR A 168 -10.35 -11.77 26.47
N ALA A 169 -9.54 -12.82 26.40
CA ALA A 169 -8.08 -12.73 26.24
C ALA A 169 -7.68 -12.08 24.90
N VAL A 170 -8.38 -12.41 23.82
CA VAL A 170 -8.20 -11.77 22.51
C VAL A 170 -8.58 -10.29 22.56
N ALA A 171 -9.74 -9.95 23.15
CA ALA A 171 -10.21 -8.57 23.25
C ALA A 171 -9.26 -7.67 24.06
N GLY A 172 -8.67 -8.19 25.14
CA GLY A 172 -7.67 -7.47 25.95
C GLY A 172 -6.46 -7.02 25.14
N LEU A 173 -5.90 -7.90 24.31
CA LEU A 173 -4.73 -7.58 23.48
C LEU A 173 -5.02 -6.48 22.44
N ILE A 174 -6.24 -6.45 21.91
CA ILE A 174 -6.66 -5.44 20.94
C ILE A 174 -6.90 -4.11 21.64
N ALA A 175 -7.70 -4.13 22.70
CA ALA A 175 -8.40 -2.93 23.14
C ALA A 175 -8.36 -2.67 24.64
N ALA A 176 -7.61 -3.40 25.48
CA ALA A 176 -7.49 -3.05 26.90
C ALA A 176 -7.07 -1.57 27.08
N ALA A 177 -7.63 -0.90 28.09
CA ALA A 177 -7.36 0.51 28.32
C ALA A 177 -5.92 0.67 28.80
N GLY A 178 -5.10 1.39 28.03
CA GLY A 178 -3.79 1.80 28.51
C GLY A 178 -3.84 3.04 29.38
N ASP A 179 -2.81 3.20 30.21
CA ASP A 179 -2.55 4.35 31.07
C ASP A 179 -3.61 4.60 32.15
N ASN A 180 -4.29 3.53 32.58
CA ASN A 180 -5.36 3.57 33.57
C ASN A 180 -4.90 3.15 35.00
N GLY A 181 -3.64 2.77 35.17
CA GLY A 181 -3.06 2.31 36.43
C GLY A 181 -3.50 0.91 36.86
N GLU A 182 -4.09 0.12 35.96
CA GLU A 182 -4.55 -1.25 36.18
C GLU A 182 -3.96 -2.20 35.14
N GLY A 183 -4.22 -3.50 35.30
CA GLY A 183 -4.06 -4.52 34.25
C GLY A 183 -2.92 -4.38 33.22
N ILE A 184 -3.29 -4.46 31.95
CA ILE A 184 -2.45 -4.53 30.76
C ILE A 184 -2.85 -3.43 29.75
N ALA A 185 -1.90 -2.94 28.97
CA ALA A 185 -2.23 -2.07 27.86
C ALA A 185 -2.55 -2.88 26.59
N GLY A 186 -3.74 -2.69 26.01
CA GLY A 186 -4.07 -3.19 24.67
C GLY A 186 -3.38 -2.35 23.60
N LEU A 187 -3.30 -2.81 22.35
CA LEU A 187 -2.63 -2.02 21.31
C LEU A 187 -3.38 -0.72 20.96
N CYS A 188 -4.71 -0.75 20.94
CA CYS A 188 -5.57 0.38 20.61
C CYS A 188 -6.49 0.74 21.79
N TRP A 189 -6.07 1.69 22.62
CA TRP A 189 -6.71 2.00 23.91
C TRP A 189 -8.14 2.55 23.77
N SER A 190 -8.45 3.12 22.61
CA SER A 190 -9.76 3.71 22.32
C SER A 190 -10.64 2.84 21.40
N CYS A 191 -10.17 1.67 20.97
CA CYS A 191 -10.94 0.81 20.08
C CYS A 191 -12.20 0.24 20.75
N LEU A 192 -13.21 -0.06 19.94
CA LEU A 192 -14.48 -0.61 20.38
C LEU A 192 -14.58 -2.07 19.96
N ILE A 193 -14.88 -2.97 20.89
CA ILE A 193 -15.04 -4.40 20.61
C ILE A 193 -16.51 -4.71 20.34
N ILE A 194 -16.83 -5.29 19.19
CA ILE A 194 -18.10 -5.95 18.90
C ILE A 194 -17.93 -7.43 19.27
N PRO A 195 -18.51 -7.91 20.38
CA PRO A 195 -18.35 -9.31 20.78
C PRO A 195 -19.27 -10.21 19.96
N VAL A 196 -18.70 -11.18 19.25
CA VAL A 196 -19.47 -12.13 18.44
C VAL A 196 -19.13 -13.56 18.85
N LYS A 197 -20.04 -14.19 19.61
CA LYS A 197 -19.87 -15.56 20.08
C LYS A 197 -20.19 -16.55 18.96
N ALA A 198 -19.16 -17.22 18.44
CA ALA A 198 -19.26 -18.29 17.44
C ALA A 198 -18.74 -19.65 17.95
N CYS A 199 -18.07 -19.65 19.10
CA CYS A 199 -17.45 -20.84 19.68
C CYS A 199 -18.15 -21.26 20.99
N LEU A 200 -18.26 -22.58 21.16
CA LEU A 200 -18.82 -23.20 22.36
C LEU A 200 -17.87 -23.02 23.56
N SER A 201 -18.36 -23.30 24.77
CA SER A 201 -17.58 -23.20 26.02
C SER A 201 -16.32 -24.07 26.05
N ASN A 202 -16.22 -25.09 25.20
CA ASN A 202 -15.03 -25.91 25.03
C ASN A 202 -14.04 -25.37 23.96
N GLY A 203 -14.25 -24.15 23.47
CA GLY A 203 -13.43 -23.49 22.45
C GLY A 203 -13.68 -23.97 21.02
N ARG A 204 -14.58 -24.94 20.79
CA ARG A 204 -14.86 -25.45 19.44
C ARG A 204 -15.88 -24.57 18.72
N CYS A 205 -15.56 -24.21 17.50
CA CYS A 205 -16.40 -23.40 16.62
C CYS A 205 -16.93 -24.27 15.48
N ARG A 206 -18.15 -23.99 15.00
CA ARG A 206 -18.73 -24.64 13.81
C ARG A 206 -18.71 -23.66 12.65
N ASP A 207 -18.39 -24.13 11.44
CA ASP A 207 -18.46 -23.31 10.21
C ASP A 207 -19.76 -22.52 10.09
N SER A 208 -20.91 -23.15 10.39
CA SER A 208 -22.22 -22.47 10.36
C SER A 208 -22.28 -21.23 11.26
N SER A 209 -21.72 -21.33 12.46
CA SER A 209 -21.67 -20.22 13.43
C SER A 209 -20.65 -19.18 13.02
N VAL A 210 -19.47 -19.59 12.51
CA VAL A 210 -18.44 -18.65 12.04
C VAL A 210 -18.91 -17.88 10.80
N ILE A 211 -19.54 -18.55 9.83
CA ILE A 211 -20.12 -17.92 8.63
C ILE A 211 -21.19 -16.89 9.02
N SER A 212 -22.11 -17.28 9.91
CA SER A 212 -23.16 -16.38 10.42
C SER A 212 -22.55 -15.18 11.14
N ALA A 213 -21.55 -15.41 11.99
CA ALA A 213 -20.82 -14.38 12.72
C ALA A 213 -20.11 -13.39 11.79
N ILE A 214 -19.37 -13.87 10.77
CA ILE A 214 -18.66 -13.00 9.81
C ILE A 214 -19.65 -12.09 9.08
N ARG A 215 -20.75 -12.66 8.57
CA ARG A 215 -21.79 -11.90 7.88
C ARG A 215 -22.43 -10.87 8.80
N TRP A 216 -22.85 -11.29 9.99
CA TRP A 216 -23.47 -10.38 10.97
C TRP A 216 -22.54 -9.25 11.37
N ALA A 217 -21.27 -9.54 11.70
CA ALA A 217 -20.28 -8.52 12.07
C ALA A 217 -20.07 -7.50 10.95
N THR A 218 -19.96 -7.98 9.70
CA THR A 218 -19.82 -7.14 8.51
C THR A 218 -21.01 -6.20 8.36
N ASP A 219 -22.23 -6.71 8.50
CA ASP A 219 -23.46 -5.93 8.33
C ASP A 219 -23.73 -4.99 9.53
N ASN A 220 -23.06 -5.20 10.66
CA ASN A 220 -23.20 -4.41 11.89
C ASN A 220 -22.00 -3.50 12.18
N GLY A 221 -21.29 -3.07 11.12
CA GLY A 221 -20.36 -1.95 11.17
C GLY A 221 -18.95 -2.29 11.66
N ALA A 222 -18.59 -3.57 11.73
CA ALA A 222 -17.20 -3.96 11.97
C ALA A 222 -16.29 -3.42 10.85
N ARG A 223 -15.20 -2.75 11.22
CA ARG A 223 -14.15 -2.33 10.28
C ARG A 223 -13.07 -3.40 10.13
N ILE A 224 -12.85 -4.17 11.18
CA ILE A 224 -11.90 -5.27 11.26
C ILE A 224 -12.60 -6.46 11.93
N ILE A 225 -12.36 -7.67 11.43
CA ILE A 225 -12.78 -8.94 12.03
C ILE A 225 -11.54 -9.71 12.46
N ASN A 226 -11.45 -10.04 13.75
CA ASN A 226 -10.46 -10.95 14.30
C ASN A 226 -11.03 -12.37 14.40
N LEU A 227 -10.32 -13.34 13.84
CA LEU A 227 -10.62 -14.77 13.88
C LEU A 227 -9.42 -15.53 14.47
N SER A 228 -9.31 -15.56 15.79
CA SER A 228 -8.29 -16.34 16.51
C SER A 228 -8.69 -17.83 16.61
N LEU A 229 -9.16 -18.38 15.48
CA LEU A 229 -9.72 -19.72 15.32
C LEU A 229 -9.43 -20.24 13.91
N GLY A 230 -9.57 -21.55 13.72
CA GLY A 230 -9.58 -22.14 12.39
C GLY A 230 -9.55 -23.67 12.37
N GLY A 231 -9.42 -24.25 11.19
CA GLY A 231 -9.29 -25.69 10.96
C GLY A 231 -8.62 -26.04 9.63
N SER A 232 -8.17 -27.28 9.48
CA SER A 232 -7.39 -27.75 8.33
C SER A 232 -8.19 -28.06 7.06
N PHE A 233 -9.50 -27.84 7.07
CA PHE A 233 -10.38 -28.14 5.93
C PHE A 233 -10.85 -26.86 5.24
N ASP A 234 -10.61 -26.79 3.94
CA ASP A 234 -11.13 -25.74 3.06
C ASP A 234 -12.65 -25.89 2.91
N SER A 235 -13.37 -24.78 3.06
CA SER A 235 -14.83 -24.74 3.06
C SER A 235 -15.29 -23.61 2.14
N PRO A 236 -15.85 -23.92 0.94
CA PRO A 236 -16.31 -22.90 0.02
C PRO A 236 -17.32 -21.92 0.65
N ALA A 237 -18.18 -22.41 1.55
CA ALA A 237 -19.14 -21.57 2.26
C ALA A 237 -18.47 -20.59 3.24
N LEU A 238 -17.39 -21.03 3.91
CA LEU A 238 -16.60 -20.14 4.76
C LEU A 238 -15.82 -19.12 3.93
N ARG A 239 -15.25 -19.53 2.80
CA ARG A 239 -14.58 -18.64 1.85
C ARG A 239 -15.52 -17.55 1.33
N ASP A 240 -16.76 -17.90 0.97
CA ASP A 240 -17.76 -16.93 0.51
C ASP A 240 -18.11 -15.91 1.61
N ALA A 241 -18.11 -16.31 2.87
CA ALA A 241 -18.33 -15.38 3.99
C ALA A 241 -17.15 -14.41 4.17
N VAL A 242 -15.91 -14.89 4.04
CA VAL A 242 -14.71 -14.03 4.10
C VAL A 242 -14.68 -13.05 2.92
N ARG A 243 -14.96 -13.53 1.71
CA ARG A 243 -15.11 -12.68 0.52
C ARG A 243 -16.21 -11.64 0.68
N TYR A 244 -17.33 -12.01 1.28
CA TYR A 244 -18.42 -11.09 1.58
C TYR A 244 -17.97 -9.93 2.47
N ALA A 245 -17.15 -10.21 3.50
CA ALA A 245 -16.59 -9.21 4.40
C ALA A 245 -15.58 -8.30 3.69
N SER A 246 -14.59 -8.88 2.98
CA SER A 246 -13.58 -8.11 2.24
C SER A 246 -14.22 -7.24 1.15
N ALA A 247 -15.17 -7.77 0.38
CA ALA A 247 -15.90 -7.01 -0.65
C ALA A 247 -16.69 -5.81 -0.08
N ARG A 248 -16.95 -5.77 1.23
CA ARG A 248 -17.60 -4.65 1.95
C ARG A 248 -16.62 -3.76 2.68
N GLY A 249 -15.33 -3.92 2.44
CA GLY A 249 -14.30 -3.07 3.01
C GLY A 249 -13.85 -3.48 4.41
N VAL A 250 -14.21 -4.67 4.88
CA VAL A 250 -13.83 -5.16 6.21
C VAL A 250 -12.52 -5.92 6.13
N LEU A 251 -11.55 -5.54 6.95
CA LEU A 251 -10.28 -6.25 7.06
C LEU A 251 -10.48 -7.53 7.87
N VAL A 252 -10.10 -8.69 7.33
CA VAL A 252 -10.20 -9.99 8.02
C VAL A 252 -8.81 -10.44 8.41
N VAL A 253 -8.61 -10.76 9.69
CA VAL A 253 -7.34 -11.25 10.24
C VAL A 253 -7.59 -12.57 10.95
N ALA A 254 -6.75 -13.58 10.69
CA ALA A 254 -6.89 -14.89 11.32
C ALA A 254 -5.55 -15.53 11.70
N ALA A 255 -5.59 -16.35 12.75
CA ALA A 255 -4.43 -17.08 13.26
C ALA A 255 -4.02 -18.22 12.29
N SER A 256 -2.72 -18.42 12.08
CA SER A 256 -2.22 -19.43 11.12
C SER A 256 -2.39 -20.88 11.60
N GLY A 257 -2.68 -21.10 12.88
CA GLY A 257 -2.81 -22.42 13.51
C GLY A 257 -1.58 -22.84 14.32
N ASN A 258 -1.71 -23.90 15.11
CA ASN A 258 -0.71 -24.35 16.09
C ASN A 258 -0.27 -25.81 15.88
N GLU A 259 -0.39 -26.31 14.65
CA GLU A 259 -0.25 -27.73 14.28
C GLU A 259 1.01 -28.00 13.44
N ARG A 260 2.05 -27.15 13.53
CA ARG A 260 3.26 -27.28 12.70
C ARG A 260 3.94 -28.64 12.90
N ALA A 261 3.97 -29.12 14.15
CA ALA A 261 4.49 -30.45 14.49
C ALA A 261 3.57 -31.60 14.05
N ASP A 262 2.28 -31.31 13.80
CA ASP A 262 1.22 -32.26 13.50
C ASP A 262 0.81 -32.22 12.01
N GLY A 263 1.76 -31.93 11.13
CA GLY A 263 1.61 -31.98 9.67
C GLY A 263 1.55 -30.63 8.98
N ASN A 264 1.46 -29.51 9.72
CA ASN A 264 1.56 -28.15 9.18
C ASN A 264 0.58 -27.87 8.03
N ALA A 265 -0.65 -28.39 8.13
CA ALA A 265 -1.67 -28.16 7.12
C ALA A 265 -2.10 -26.66 7.11
N PRO A 266 -2.37 -26.06 5.94
CA PRO A 266 -2.96 -24.73 5.88
C PRO A 266 -4.23 -24.63 6.72
N ASN A 267 -4.34 -23.58 7.52
CA ASN A 267 -5.44 -23.38 8.44
C ASN A 267 -6.41 -22.34 7.88
N TYR A 268 -7.70 -22.65 7.85
CA TYR A 268 -8.76 -21.80 7.31
C TYR A 268 -9.58 -21.19 8.46
N PRO A 269 -9.89 -19.89 8.42
CA PRO A 269 -9.87 -19.01 7.24
C PRO A 269 -8.55 -18.25 6.97
N ALA A 270 -7.49 -18.45 7.75
CA ALA A 270 -6.22 -17.76 7.55
C ALA A 270 -5.63 -17.96 6.15
N ALA A 271 -5.70 -19.17 5.61
CA ALA A 271 -5.15 -19.48 4.29
C ALA A 271 -6.00 -18.94 3.11
N TYR A 272 -7.10 -18.22 3.34
CA TYR A 272 -7.81 -17.54 2.25
C TYR A 272 -7.08 -16.26 1.82
N PRO A 273 -7.00 -15.97 0.50
CA PRO A 273 -6.32 -14.77 0.00
C PRO A 273 -6.83 -13.45 0.61
N GLU A 274 -8.12 -13.38 0.89
CA GLU A 274 -8.77 -12.18 1.44
C GLU A 274 -8.49 -11.97 2.94
N THR A 275 -7.87 -12.95 3.62
CA THR A 275 -7.53 -12.93 5.04
C THR A 275 -6.06 -12.59 5.25
N ILE A 276 -5.72 -11.79 6.27
CA ILE A 276 -4.35 -11.67 6.77
C ILE A 276 -4.06 -12.86 7.69
N ALA A 277 -3.19 -13.76 7.24
CA ALA A 277 -2.73 -14.90 8.03
C ALA A 277 -1.57 -14.51 8.95
N VAL A 278 -1.75 -14.74 10.26
CA VAL A 278 -0.79 -14.33 11.28
C VAL A 278 -0.16 -15.53 11.97
N GLY A 279 1.15 -15.71 11.79
CA GLY A 279 1.97 -16.67 12.54
C GLY A 279 2.53 -16.11 13.85
N ALA A 280 3.14 -16.97 14.67
CA ALA A 280 3.66 -16.62 15.99
C ALA A 280 5.18 -16.68 16.07
N THR A 281 5.78 -15.69 16.73
CA THR A 281 7.20 -15.67 17.13
C THR A 281 7.39 -15.73 18.65
N GLY A 282 8.59 -16.13 19.07
CA GLY A 282 9.03 -16.10 20.47
C GLY A 282 9.94 -14.91 20.81
N TYR A 283 10.57 -14.96 21.99
CA TYR A 283 11.43 -13.91 22.54
C TYR A 283 12.59 -13.48 21.63
N ASN A 284 13.10 -14.40 20.80
CA ASN A 284 14.24 -14.17 19.92
C ASN A 284 13.82 -13.77 18.49
N ASP A 285 12.56 -13.35 18.29
CA ASP A 285 11.93 -13.16 16.98
C ASP A 285 11.85 -14.42 16.12
N GLU A 286 12.22 -15.61 16.60
CA GLU A 286 12.11 -16.86 15.85
C GLU A 286 10.66 -17.35 15.77
N VAL A 287 10.22 -17.85 14.61
CA VAL A 287 8.93 -18.53 14.45
C VAL A 287 8.86 -19.72 15.38
N THR A 288 7.75 -19.85 16.11
CA THR A 288 7.61 -20.90 17.13
C THR A 288 7.47 -22.28 16.50
N SER A 289 7.80 -23.32 17.29
CA SER A 289 7.68 -24.72 16.85
C SER A 289 6.25 -25.16 16.60
N PHE A 290 5.25 -24.45 17.13
CA PHE A 290 3.83 -24.75 16.93
C PHE A 290 3.21 -23.96 15.77
N SER A 291 3.71 -22.74 15.46
CA SER A 291 3.09 -21.86 14.47
C SER A 291 3.11 -22.49 13.09
N ASN A 292 1.93 -22.71 12.50
CA ASN A 292 1.91 -23.19 11.11
C ASN A 292 2.61 -22.18 10.19
N THR A 293 3.31 -22.71 9.20
CA THR A 293 4.06 -21.97 8.18
C THR A 293 3.63 -22.40 6.79
N GLY A 294 3.89 -21.57 5.78
CA GLY A 294 3.61 -21.87 4.39
C GLY A 294 3.42 -20.61 3.55
N ASN A 295 3.18 -20.83 2.26
CA ASN A 295 2.96 -19.76 1.29
C ASN A 295 1.70 -18.92 1.54
N PHE A 296 0.90 -19.24 2.55
CA PHE A 296 -0.30 -18.50 2.94
C PHE A 296 -0.04 -17.52 4.09
N ILE A 297 1.13 -17.55 4.73
CA ILE A 297 1.48 -16.61 5.81
C ILE A 297 1.69 -15.21 5.22
N ASP A 298 1.04 -14.21 5.81
CA ASP A 298 1.25 -12.81 5.44
C ASP A 298 2.31 -12.17 6.32
N LEU A 299 2.24 -12.34 7.64
CA LEU A 299 3.23 -11.81 8.57
C LEU A 299 3.17 -12.57 9.91
N VAL A 300 4.13 -12.29 10.77
CA VAL A 300 4.18 -12.91 12.10
C VAL A 300 4.21 -11.87 13.21
N ALA A 301 3.72 -12.22 14.39
CA ALA A 301 3.78 -11.39 15.59
C ALA A 301 4.09 -12.24 16.83
N PRO A 302 4.56 -11.65 17.94
CA PRO A 302 4.80 -12.38 19.18
C PRO A 302 3.58 -13.17 19.65
N GLY A 303 3.79 -14.44 19.99
CA GLY A 303 2.71 -15.36 20.41
C GLY A 303 3.11 -16.31 21.53
N ILE A 304 4.20 -16.02 22.26
CA ILE A 304 4.64 -16.77 23.46
C ILE A 304 4.57 -15.87 24.68
N ASP A 305 4.04 -16.43 25.77
CA ASP A 305 4.00 -15.80 27.09
C ASP A 305 3.42 -14.39 27.05
N ILE A 306 2.26 -14.26 26.41
CA ILE A 306 1.57 -13.00 26.19
C ILE A 306 0.63 -12.73 27.38
N ALA A 307 0.83 -11.61 28.08
CA ALA A 307 -0.05 -11.20 29.17
C ALA A 307 -1.35 -10.58 28.64
N THR A 308 -2.50 -11.04 29.15
CA THR A 308 -3.82 -10.57 28.73
C THR A 308 -4.91 -10.78 29.79
N THR A 309 -6.12 -10.29 29.52
CA THR A 309 -7.32 -10.37 30.34
C THR A 309 -8.02 -11.73 30.29
N LEU A 310 -8.80 -12.06 31.32
CA LEU A 310 -9.69 -13.21 31.41
C LEU A 310 -10.97 -12.82 32.14
N PRO A 311 -12.09 -13.52 31.92
CA PRO A 311 -13.35 -13.21 32.58
C PRO A 311 -13.24 -13.18 34.11
N ASN A 312 -14.07 -12.32 34.72
CA ASN A 312 -14.15 -12.07 36.15
C ASN A 312 -12.91 -11.34 36.72
N ASN A 313 -12.44 -10.30 36.04
CA ASN A 313 -11.34 -9.41 36.45
C ASN A 313 -10.01 -10.16 36.67
N ARG A 314 -9.73 -11.15 35.82
CA ARG A 314 -8.52 -11.98 35.91
C ARG A 314 -7.59 -11.67 34.76
N TYR A 315 -6.34 -12.11 34.92
CA TYR A 315 -5.31 -11.99 33.90
C TYR A 315 -4.61 -13.34 33.75
N ALA A 316 -4.04 -13.58 32.58
CA ALA A 316 -3.27 -14.78 32.28
C ALA A 316 -2.09 -14.49 31.37
N ILE A 317 -1.16 -15.43 31.35
CA ILE A 317 -0.08 -15.53 30.36
C ILE A 317 -0.48 -16.64 29.39
N VAL A 318 -0.56 -16.32 28.10
CA VAL A 318 -1.09 -17.21 27.06
C VAL A 318 -0.12 -17.37 25.89
N THR A 319 -0.22 -18.50 25.18
CA THR A 319 0.68 -18.85 24.07
C THR A 319 -0.13 -19.45 22.92
N GLY A 320 0.17 -19.04 21.69
CA GLY A 320 -0.50 -19.49 20.47
C GLY A 320 -0.62 -18.41 19.40
N THR A 321 -0.82 -18.81 18.14
CA THR A 321 -1.08 -17.87 17.02
C THR A 321 -2.37 -17.06 17.22
N SER A 322 -3.32 -17.61 17.99
CA SER A 322 -4.52 -16.90 18.48
C SER A 322 -4.24 -15.61 19.24
N PHE A 323 -3.03 -15.46 19.80
CA PHE A 323 -2.60 -14.27 20.55
C PHE A 323 -1.62 -13.39 19.77
N ALA A 324 -1.13 -13.86 18.62
CA ALA A 324 -0.37 -13.05 17.66
C ALA A 324 -1.31 -12.20 16.78
N GLY A 325 -2.39 -12.80 16.26
CA GLY A 325 -3.40 -12.13 15.43
C GLY A 325 -3.98 -10.82 16.01
N PRO A 326 -4.35 -10.79 17.31
CA PRO A 326 -4.85 -9.60 17.99
C PRO A 326 -3.91 -8.39 17.93
N PHE A 327 -2.58 -8.60 17.91
CA PHE A 327 -1.62 -7.51 17.74
C PHE A 327 -1.69 -6.90 16.34
N VAL A 328 -1.89 -7.73 15.32
CA VAL A 328 -2.05 -7.25 13.93
C VAL A 328 -3.35 -6.45 13.78
N VAL A 329 -4.42 -6.91 14.44
CA VAL A 329 -5.70 -6.19 14.49
C VAL A 329 -5.58 -4.85 15.21
N GLY A 330 -4.87 -4.81 16.33
CA GLY A 330 -4.56 -3.56 17.04
C GLY A 330 -3.75 -2.60 16.16
N ALA A 331 -2.72 -3.08 15.47
CA ALA A 331 -1.88 -2.26 14.60
C ALA A 331 -2.68 -1.71 13.41
N ALA A 332 -3.52 -2.54 12.78
CA ALA A 332 -4.44 -2.10 11.74
C ALA A 332 -5.35 -0.96 12.22
N ALA A 333 -5.86 -1.06 13.45
CA ALA A 333 -6.72 -0.03 14.02
C ALA A 333 -5.96 1.28 14.31
N LEU A 334 -4.70 1.22 14.76
CA LEU A 334 -3.84 2.41 14.90
C LEU A 334 -3.57 3.06 13.54
N VAL A 335 -3.30 2.28 12.49
CA VAL A 335 -3.16 2.77 11.11
C VAL A 335 -4.44 3.48 10.64
N MET A 336 -5.60 2.86 10.84
CA MET A 336 -6.91 3.45 10.49
C MET A 336 -7.25 4.69 11.32
N ALA A 337 -6.70 4.84 12.53
CA ALA A 337 -6.88 6.04 13.35
C ALA A 337 -6.12 7.25 12.77
N ILE A 338 -4.94 7.05 12.19
CA ILE A 338 -4.19 8.12 11.51
C ILE A 338 -4.79 8.46 10.15
N ARG A 339 -5.16 7.42 9.39
CA ARG A 339 -5.68 7.56 8.02
C ARG A 339 -7.02 6.82 7.87
N PRO A 340 -8.13 7.44 8.30
CA PRO A 340 -9.45 6.82 8.23
C PRO A 340 -9.97 6.65 6.79
N ASP A 341 -9.33 7.33 5.83
CA ASP A 341 -9.63 7.28 4.39
C ASP A 341 -9.11 6.01 3.70
N LEU A 342 -8.19 5.27 4.33
CA LEU A 342 -7.60 4.07 3.73
C LEU A 342 -8.60 2.93 3.61
N SER A 343 -8.52 2.22 2.49
CA SER A 343 -9.23 0.96 2.31
C SER A 343 -8.58 -0.15 3.15
N HIS A 344 -9.33 -1.23 3.41
CA HIS A 344 -8.77 -2.42 4.06
C HIS A 344 -7.56 -3.00 3.31
N ASN A 345 -7.52 -2.89 1.98
CA ASN A 345 -6.38 -3.35 1.17
C ASN A 345 -5.14 -2.48 1.38
N ASP A 346 -5.31 -1.17 1.52
CA ASP A 346 -4.22 -0.26 1.85
C ASP A 346 -3.65 -0.56 3.23
N VAL A 347 -4.52 -0.80 4.21
CA VAL A 347 -4.11 -1.17 5.58
C VAL A 347 -3.37 -2.50 5.59
N ARG A 348 -3.88 -3.52 4.88
CA ARG A 348 -3.18 -4.80 4.68
C ARG A 348 -1.78 -4.58 4.11
N CYS A 349 -1.68 -3.73 3.09
CA CYS A 349 -0.40 -3.45 2.46
C CYS A 349 0.56 -2.70 3.40
N ILE A 350 0.10 -1.69 4.13
CA ILE A 350 0.91 -0.97 5.11
C ILE A 350 1.52 -1.95 6.11
N LEU A 351 0.69 -2.83 6.67
CA LEU A 351 1.14 -3.85 7.62
C LEU A 351 2.19 -4.79 7.02
N ALA A 352 2.05 -5.15 5.74
CA ALA A 352 2.99 -6.02 5.04
C ALA A 352 4.33 -5.33 4.73
N ILE A 353 4.33 -4.08 4.28
CA ILE A 353 5.58 -3.37 3.88
C ILE A 353 6.32 -2.77 5.06
N SER A 354 5.66 -2.67 6.21
CA SER A 354 6.22 -2.07 7.40
C SER A 354 6.78 -3.09 8.38
N THR A 355 6.76 -4.39 8.07
CA THR A 355 7.36 -5.42 8.91
C THR A 355 8.87 -5.25 9.04
N ASP A 356 9.44 -5.82 10.10
CA ASP A 356 10.86 -6.12 10.12
C ASP A 356 11.08 -7.46 9.43
N ASP A 357 11.76 -7.42 8.28
CA ASP A 357 12.12 -8.60 7.51
C ASP A 357 13.02 -9.53 8.33
N ARG A 358 12.59 -10.78 8.46
CA ARG A 358 13.22 -11.84 9.25
C ARG A 358 13.26 -13.11 8.41
N GLY A 359 14.28 -13.93 8.62
CA GLY A 359 14.47 -15.14 7.83
C GLY A 359 15.17 -14.83 6.51
N THR A 360 14.59 -15.28 5.41
CA THR A 360 15.15 -15.06 4.07
C THR A 360 14.74 -13.67 3.58
N PRO A 361 15.65 -12.85 3.02
CA PRO A 361 15.29 -11.51 2.57
C PRO A 361 14.08 -11.48 1.63
N GLY A 362 13.13 -10.61 1.93
CA GLY A 362 11.84 -10.50 1.25
C GLY A 362 10.79 -11.43 1.82
N ARG A 363 9.70 -11.65 1.08
CA ARG A 363 8.63 -12.51 1.57
C ARG A 363 9.07 -13.98 1.56
N ASP A 364 8.97 -14.65 2.70
CA ASP A 364 9.21 -16.09 2.83
C ASP A 364 8.01 -16.84 3.45
N ASP A 365 8.09 -18.17 3.45
CA ASP A 365 6.98 -19.03 3.90
C ASP A 365 6.98 -19.23 5.44
N GLU A 366 8.00 -18.77 6.17
CA GLU A 366 8.06 -18.84 7.64
C GLU A 366 7.56 -17.55 8.30
N TYR A 367 8.04 -16.39 7.84
CA TYR A 367 7.78 -15.08 8.41
C TYR A 367 6.76 -14.27 7.59
N GLY A 368 6.34 -14.76 6.42
CA GLY A 368 5.56 -13.95 5.48
C GLY A 368 6.41 -12.77 5.01
N TYR A 369 5.88 -11.56 5.09
CA TYR A 369 6.62 -10.32 4.85
C TYR A 369 7.55 -9.93 6.02
N GLY A 370 7.43 -10.57 7.18
CA GLY A 370 8.27 -10.33 8.35
C GLY A 370 7.49 -10.19 9.65
N ARG A 371 8.21 -9.76 10.70
CA ARG A 371 7.67 -9.56 12.05
C ARG A 371 6.99 -8.19 12.16
N LEU A 372 5.77 -8.14 12.69
CA LEU A 372 4.98 -6.92 12.89
C LEU A 372 5.77 -5.81 13.59
N ASN A 373 5.90 -4.66 12.94
CA ASN A 373 6.46 -3.45 13.54
C ASN A 373 5.39 -2.35 13.52
N VAL A 374 4.85 -2.04 14.70
CA VAL A 374 3.69 -1.17 14.88
C VAL A 374 4.07 0.29 14.66
N TRP A 375 5.24 0.71 15.14
CA TRP A 375 5.74 2.06 14.88
C TRP A 375 5.96 2.30 13.39
N HIS A 376 6.62 1.36 12.70
CA HIS A 376 6.85 1.49 11.27
C HIS A 376 5.53 1.47 10.48
N ALA A 377 4.52 0.70 10.90
CA ALA A 377 3.19 0.71 10.29
C ALA A 377 2.52 2.09 10.42
N VAL A 378 2.50 2.66 11.62
CA VAL A 378 1.90 3.98 11.89
C VAL A 378 2.64 5.12 11.16
N MET A 379 3.97 5.05 11.11
CA MET A 379 4.78 6.00 10.33
C MET A 379 4.50 5.88 8.83
N THR A 380 4.47 4.65 8.31
CA THR A 380 4.19 4.37 6.89
C THR A 380 2.81 4.90 6.50
N ALA A 381 1.80 4.73 7.35
CA ALA A 381 0.45 5.26 7.12
C ALA A 381 0.43 6.78 6.89
N SER A 382 1.23 7.52 7.65
CA SER A 382 1.30 8.99 7.57
C SER A 382 1.78 9.50 6.21
N THR A 383 2.63 8.74 5.53
CA THR A 383 3.17 9.07 4.19
C THR A 383 2.66 8.15 3.09
N TYR A 384 1.64 7.34 3.37
CA TYR A 384 1.18 6.31 2.46
C TYR A 384 0.50 6.91 1.23
N GLY A 385 1.08 6.62 0.06
CA GLY A 385 0.63 7.08 -1.25
C GLY A 385 0.16 5.96 -2.19
N GLY A 386 -0.01 4.73 -1.68
CA GLY A 386 -0.41 3.55 -2.44
C GLY A 386 0.49 2.35 -2.17
N CYS A 387 0.00 1.15 -2.50
CA CYS A 387 0.68 -0.09 -2.17
C CYS A 387 1.83 -0.42 -3.14
N PRO A 388 3.10 -0.48 -2.70
CA PRO A 388 4.21 -0.87 -3.57
C PRO A 388 4.23 -2.37 -3.89
N LEU A 389 3.47 -3.19 -3.13
CA LEU A 389 3.32 -4.63 -3.38
C LEU A 389 2.25 -4.94 -4.45
N GLY A 390 1.53 -3.94 -4.95
CA GLY A 390 0.30 -4.11 -5.72
C GLY A 390 -0.93 -4.39 -4.83
N ALA A 391 -2.14 -4.35 -5.40
CA ALA A 391 -3.35 -4.76 -4.66
C ALA A 391 -3.21 -6.23 -4.19
N PRO A 392 -3.75 -6.62 -3.01
CA PRO A 392 -3.71 -8.00 -2.57
C PRO A 392 -4.29 -8.90 -3.65
N THR A 393 -3.44 -9.77 -4.17
CA THR A 393 -3.79 -10.73 -5.21
C THR A 393 -4.86 -11.66 -4.68
N THR A 394 -6.10 -11.45 -5.10
CA THR A 394 -7.17 -12.46 -5.01
C THR A 394 -6.88 -13.59 -5.98
N THR A 395 -5.75 -14.27 -5.86
CA THR A 395 -5.46 -15.57 -6.47
C THR A 395 -4.07 -16.01 -6.02
N GLY A 396 -3.99 -17.21 -5.45
CA GLY A 396 -2.76 -17.98 -5.58
C GLY A 396 -2.45 -18.16 -7.06
N ASN A 397 -1.46 -17.44 -7.56
CA ASN A 397 -0.65 -17.88 -8.68
C ASN A 397 0.63 -17.06 -8.70
N ARG A 398 1.80 -17.71 -8.56
CA ARG A 398 3.11 -17.08 -8.77
C ARG A 398 3.43 -16.88 -10.27
N ASP A 399 2.40 -16.91 -11.12
CA ASP A 399 2.45 -16.81 -12.58
C ASP A 399 1.64 -15.61 -13.12
N PHE A 400 1.51 -14.51 -12.36
CA PHE A 400 0.96 -13.29 -12.95
C PHE A 400 2.00 -12.64 -13.87
N ASP A 401 2.07 -13.16 -15.09
CA ASP A 401 2.61 -12.44 -16.23
C ASP A 401 1.52 -11.47 -16.69
N PRO A 402 1.69 -10.14 -16.51
CA PRO A 402 0.67 -9.18 -16.92
C PRO A 402 0.43 -9.21 -18.43
N PHE A 403 1.36 -9.76 -19.21
CA PHE A 403 1.22 -9.93 -20.65
C PHE A 403 0.59 -11.27 -21.01
N ALA A 404 0.42 -12.23 -20.09
CA ALA A 404 -0.28 -13.46 -20.39
C ALA A 404 -1.78 -13.20 -20.63
N ARG A 405 -2.36 -13.94 -21.59
CA ARG A 405 -3.79 -13.91 -21.84
C ARG A 405 -4.56 -14.32 -20.59
N VAL A 406 -5.66 -13.63 -20.32
CA VAL A 406 -6.57 -13.92 -19.21
C VAL A 406 -7.93 -14.42 -19.70
N ASP A 407 -8.64 -15.11 -18.80
CA ASP A 407 -10.02 -15.51 -19.02
C ASP A 407 -10.96 -14.29 -19.00
N PRO A 408 -12.11 -14.34 -19.70
CA PRO A 408 -13.11 -13.28 -19.67
C PRO A 408 -13.54 -12.96 -18.22
N PRO A 409 -13.52 -11.68 -17.81
CA PRO A 409 -13.78 -11.28 -16.44
C PRO A 409 -15.28 -11.28 -16.13
N SER A 410 -15.63 -11.59 -14.88
CA SER A 410 -17.02 -11.53 -14.37
C SER A 410 -17.36 -10.20 -13.68
N ASP A 411 -16.39 -9.27 -13.60
CA ASP A 411 -16.44 -8.02 -12.82
C ASP A 411 -16.80 -6.77 -13.64
N GLY A 412 -17.23 -6.94 -14.89
CA GLY A 412 -17.68 -5.84 -15.76
C GLY A 412 -16.57 -5.08 -16.49
N ARG A 413 -15.30 -5.49 -16.36
CA ARG A 413 -14.22 -5.03 -17.25
C ARG A 413 -14.48 -5.45 -18.69
N TYR A 414 -14.05 -4.63 -19.64
CA TYR A 414 -14.19 -4.94 -21.06
C TYR A 414 -13.12 -5.94 -21.46
N TYR A 415 -13.54 -7.08 -22.02
CA TYR A 415 -12.63 -8.12 -22.50
C TYR A 415 -12.41 -8.00 -24.00
N PHE A 416 -11.14 -8.02 -24.41
CA PHE A 416 -10.73 -7.99 -25.80
C PHE A 416 -10.26 -9.39 -26.21
N PRO A 417 -11.10 -10.20 -26.90
CA PRO A 417 -10.73 -11.56 -27.31
C PRO A 417 -9.54 -11.60 -28.30
N GLU A 418 -9.29 -10.51 -29.02
CA GLU A 418 -8.18 -10.36 -29.96
C GLU A 418 -6.83 -10.53 -29.25
N THR A 419 -6.67 -9.87 -28.10
CA THR A 419 -5.43 -9.90 -27.31
C THR A 419 -5.52 -10.80 -26.09
N GLY A 420 -6.74 -11.10 -25.61
CA GLY A 420 -6.99 -11.87 -24.40
C GLY A 420 -6.82 -11.04 -23.13
N HIS A 421 -7.00 -9.72 -23.20
CA HIS A 421 -6.78 -8.80 -22.08
C HIS A 421 -8.02 -7.99 -21.74
N THR A 422 -8.05 -7.45 -20.51
CA THR A 422 -9.16 -6.65 -19.99
C THR A 422 -8.83 -5.17 -19.94
N LEU A 423 -9.85 -4.32 -19.95
CA LEU A 423 -9.74 -2.88 -19.74
C LEU A 423 -10.83 -2.39 -18.80
N GLY A 424 -10.44 -1.70 -17.73
CA GLY A 424 -11.34 -1.27 -16.66
C GLY A 424 -11.11 0.16 -16.20
N GLY A 425 -11.99 0.60 -15.30
CA GLY A 425 -11.78 1.80 -14.49
C GLY A 425 -11.41 3.08 -15.24
N GLY A 426 -10.42 3.78 -14.68
CA GLY A 426 -9.95 5.06 -15.21
C GLY A 426 -9.24 4.95 -16.56
N PHE A 427 -8.50 3.86 -16.81
CA PHE A 427 -7.86 3.61 -18.10
C PHE A 427 -8.88 3.39 -19.21
N ARG A 428 -9.96 2.65 -18.94
CA ARG A 428 -11.07 2.50 -19.89
C ARG A 428 -11.69 3.86 -20.22
N THR A 429 -12.00 4.64 -19.20
CA THR A 429 -12.61 5.97 -19.36
C THR A 429 -11.73 6.86 -20.24
N TYR A 430 -10.42 6.89 -19.94
CA TYR A 430 -9.44 7.65 -20.71
C TYR A 430 -9.31 7.13 -22.16
N TRP A 431 -9.26 5.82 -22.35
CA TRP A 431 -9.18 5.18 -23.67
C TRP A 431 -10.40 5.55 -24.54
N GLU A 432 -11.62 5.43 -24.00
CA GLU A 432 -12.87 5.72 -24.72
C GLU A 432 -12.95 7.21 -25.10
N GLN A 433 -12.52 8.11 -24.22
CA GLN A 433 -12.57 9.56 -24.45
C GLN A 433 -11.53 10.04 -25.47
N ASN A 434 -10.36 9.41 -25.53
CA ASN A 434 -9.21 9.92 -26.29
C ASN A 434 -8.97 9.15 -27.60
N GLY A 435 -10.03 8.59 -28.19
CA GLY A 435 -9.99 8.01 -29.54
C GLY A 435 -9.81 6.49 -29.60
N GLY A 436 -9.75 5.80 -28.46
CA GLY A 436 -9.85 4.35 -28.32
C GLY A 436 -8.94 3.54 -29.24
N LEU A 437 -9.51 2.53 -29.89
CA LEU A 437 -8.79 1.53 -30.69
C LEU A 437 -7.90 2.15 -31.78
N PRO A 438 -8.37 3.12 -32.60
CA PRO A 438 -7.51 3.81 -33.58
C PRO A 438 -6.24 4.45 -33.02
N ILE A 439 -6.27 4.96 -31.78
CA ILE A 439 -5.17 5.74 -31.19
C ILE A 439 -4.26 4.88 -30.32
N PHE A 440 -4.85 4.09 -29.42
CA PHE A 440 -4.09 3.33 -28.43
C PHE A 440 -3.91 1.87 -28.82
N GLY A 441 -4.78 1.34 -29.68
CA GLY A 441 -4.86 -0.09 -29.96
C GLY A 441 -5.55 -0.89 -28.86
N PHE A 442 -5.45 -2.20 -28.99
CA PHE A 442 -5.92 -3.14 -27.97
C PHE A 442 -5.03 -3.09 -26.73
N PRO A 443 -5.57 -3.35 -25.52
CA PRO A 443 -4.73 -3.66 -24.36
C PRO A 443 -3.94 -4.94 -24.65
N ILE A 444 -2.66 -4.95 -24.31
CA ILE A 444 -1.74 -6.09 -24.49
C ILE A 444 -1.17 -6.59 -23.16
N SER A 445 -1.61 -5.99 -22.06
CA SER A 445 -1.37 -6.45 -20.70
C SER A 445 -2.61 -6.22 -19.84
N GLU A 446 -2.69 -6.89 -18.70
CA GLU A 446 -3.52 -6.46 -17.58
C GLU A 446 -2.93 -5.19 -16.93
N GLU A 447 -3.67 -4.58 -16.02
CA GLU A 447 -3.14 -3.52 -15.15
C GLU A 447 -2.15 -4.14 -14.15
N PHE A 448 -0.95 -3.56 -14.04
CA PHE A 448 0.08 -4.02 -13.11
C PHE A 448 0.94 -2.85 -12.62
N THR A 449 1.85 -3.11 -11.67
CA THR A 449 2.69 -2.06 -11.09
C THR A 449 4.08 -2.06 -11.74
N GLU A 450 4.51 -0.89 -12.18
CA GLU A 450 5.91 -0.62 -12.56
C GLU A 450 6.47 0.55 -11.75
N ILE A 451 7.77 0.78 -11.84
CA ILE A 451 8.39 2.00 -11.31
C ILE A 451 8.25 3.10 -12.36
N GLY A 452 7.55 4.18 -12.00
CA GLY A 452 7.38 5.37 -12.83
C GLY A 452 8.67 6.18 -12.95
N SER A 453 8.68 7.17 -13.82
CA SER A 453 9.85 8.04 -14.05
C SER A 453 10.28 8.84 -12.82
N ASP A 454 9.39 8.99 -11.84
CA ASP A 454 9.64 9.64 -10.55
C ASP A 454 10.17 8.68 -9.47
N GLY A 455 10.45 7.42 -9.83
CA GLY A 455 10.95 6.38 -8.93
C GLY A 455 9.89 5.79 -8.00
N LYS A 456 8.62 6.17 -8.16
CA LYS A 456 7.52 5.64 -7.36
C LYS A 456 6.86 4.45 -8.06
N PRO A 457 6.21 3.53 -7.33
CA PRO A 457 5.36 2.52 -7.93
C PRO A 457 4.12 3.18 -8.55
N VAL A 458 3.74 2.75 -9.74
CA VAL A 458 2.68 3.34 -10.54
C VAL A 458 1.87 2.23 -11.20
N THR A 459 0.54 2.32 -11.15
CA THR A 459 -0.31 1.40 -11.91
C THR A 459 -0.21 1.74 -13.38
N VAL A 460 0.07 0.73 -14.20
CA VAL A 460 0.27 0.88 -15.64
C VAL A 460 -0.50 -0.18 -16.40
N GLN A 461 -0.76 0.11 -17.66
CA GLN A 461 -1.26 -0.87 -18.61
C GLN A 461 -0.66 -0.59 -19.98
N TYR A 462 -0.25 -1.65 -20.68
CA TYR A 462 0.29 -1.57 -22.02
C TYR A 462 -0.83 -1.80 -23.03
N PHE A 463 -0.80 -0.99 -24.08
CA PHE A 463 -1.61 -1.11 -25.28
C PHE A 463 -0.67 -1.25 -26.48
N GLU A 464 -1.18 -1.69 -27.62
CA GLU A 464 -0.35 -1.90 -28.81
C GLU A 464 0.49 -0.67 -29.21
N ARG A 465 -0.02 0.54 -28.96
CA ARG A 465 0.61 1.80 -29.37
C ARG A 465 1.12 2.68 -28.22
N HIS A 466 0.65 2.47 -26.99
CA HIS A 466 0.92 3.35 -25.85
C HIS A 466 0.96 2.59 -24.52
N ARG A 467 1.56 3.19 -23.48
CA ARG A 467 1.51 2.72 -22.09
C ARG A 467 0.87 3.83 -21.27
N PHE A 468 -0.16 3.45 -20.52
CA PHE A 468 -0.84 4.34 -19.61
C PHE A 468 -0.21 4.21 -18.23
N GLU A 469 -0.14 5.34 -17.54
CA GLU A 469 0.35 5.44 -16.17
C GLU A 469 -0.67 6.20 -15.33
N TRP A 470 -1.16 5.57 -14.26
CA TRP A 470 -2.17 6.14 -13.39
C TRP A 470 -1.56 7.15 -12.41
N ARG A 471 -2.14 8.35 -12.36
CA ARG A 471 -1.73 9.50 -11.54
C ARG A 471 -2.94 10.18 -10.91
N PRO A 472 -3.68 9.53 -10.00
CA PRO A 472 -4.94 10.05 -9.47
C PRO A 472 -4.80 11.38 -8.72
N GLU A 473 -3.57 11.74 -8.31
CA GLU A 473 -3.23 13.03 -7.74
C GLU A 473 -3.31 14.20 -8.74
N ASN A 474 -3.22 13.91 -10.05
CA ASN A 474 -3.32 14.91 -11.08
C ASN A 474 -4.79 15.15 -11.46
N THR A 475 -5.13 16.40 -11.78
CA THR A 475 -6.48 16.72 -12.26
C THR A 475 -6.72 16.14 -13.66
N PRO A 476 -7.91 15.61 -13.98
CA PRO A 476 -8.26 15.25 -15.35
C PRO A 476 -7.93 16.33 -16.37
N PRO A 477 -7.38 15.93 -17.53
CA PRO A 477 -7.14 14.56 -18.01
C PRO A 477 -5.76 13.98 -17.63
N TYR A 478 -4.95 14.70 -16.85
CA TYR A 478 -3.57 14.31 -16.50
C TYR A 478 -3.46 13.21 -15.44
N HIS A 479 -4.61 12.66 -15.00
CA HIS A 479 -4.64 11.48 -14.13
C HIS A 479 -4.29 10.19 -14.86
N VAL A 480 -4.21 10.21 -16.19
CA VAL A 480 -3.53 9.20 -16.99
C VAL A 480 -2.41 9.89 -17.77
N LEU A 481 -1.18 9.46 -17.55
CA LEU A 481 -0.02 9.93 -18.30
C LEU A 481 0.37 8.92 -19.37
N LEU A 482 0.81 9.43 -20.52
CA LEU A 482 1.38 8.63 -21.60
C LEU A 482 2.92 8.62 -21.49
N SER A 483 3.51 7.43 -21.48
CA SER A 483 4.96 7.25 -21.49
C SER A 483 5.61 7.82 -22.76
N ARG A 484 6.89 8.20 -22.65
CA ARG A 484 7.71 8.67 -23.79
C ARG A 484 8.25 7.49 -24.59
N MET A 485 7.35 6.62 -25.05
CA MET A 485 7.70 5.36 -25.72
C MET A 485 8.63 5.53 -26.93
N GLY A 486 8.48 6.61 -27.69
CA GLY A 486 9.35 6.86 -28.84
C GLY A 486 10.79 7.15 -28.41
N ASP A 487 10.98 7.95 -27.35
CA ASP A 487 12.31 8.16 -26.73
C ASP A 487 12.85 6.87 -26.12
N ASP A 488 12.01 6.15 -25.35
CA ASP A 488 12.40 4.92 -24.65
C ASP A 488 12.86 3.83 -25.61
N LEU A 489 12.13 3.60 -26.70
CA LEU A 489 12.46 2.57 -27.68
C LEU A 489 13.71 2.94 -28.50
N LEU A 490 13.89 4.21 -28.86
CA LEU A 490 15.12 4.68 -29.49
C LEU A 490 16.34 4.43 -28.58
N ARG A 491 16.24 4.74 -27.28
CA ARG A 491 17.31 4.48 -26.32
C ARG A 491 17.60 3.00 -26.15
N ARG A 492 16.58 2.14 -26.08
CA ARG A 492 16.75 0.68 -26.04
C ARG A 492 17.46 0.13 -27.27
N GLN A 493 17.25 0.75 -28.43
CA GLN A 493 17.96 0.45 -29.68
C GLN A 493 19.37 1.05 -29.73
N GLY A 494 19.84 1.70 -28.66
CA GLY A 494 21.14 2.38 -28.61
C GLY A 494 21.21 3.65 -29.48
N ARG A 495 20.05 4.21 -29.86
CA ARG A 495 19.94 5.37 -30.73
C ARG A 495 19.70 6.62 -29.89
N ASP A 496 20.76 7.42 -29.72
CA ASP A 496 20.65 8.72 -29.04
C ASP A 496 20.10 9.79 -30.02
N TRP A 497 18.83 10.14 -29.87
CA TRP A 497 18.20 11.14 -30.73
C TRP A 497 18.75 12.55 -30.53
N TYR A 498 19.51 12.84 -29.46
CA TYR A 498 20.24 14.10 -29.34
C TYR A 498 21.27 14.27 -30.47
N THR A 499 21.75 13.17 -31.04
CA THR A 499 22.70 13.13 -32.17
C THR A 499 22.06 13.12 -33.54
N PHE A 500 20.72 13.05 -33.63
CA PHE A 500 20.04 13.04 -34.92
C PHE A 500 20.19 14.37 -35.65
N GLU A 501 20.20 14.30 -36.98
CA GLU A 501 20.17 15.47 -37.84
C GLU A 501 18.96 16.36 -37.51
N ARG A 502 19.20 17.67 -37.53
CA ARG A 502 18.20 18.69 -37.23
C ARG A 502 17.76 19.32 -38.53
N SER A 503 16.46 19.27 -38.80
CA SER A 503 15.91 19.86 -40.03
C SER A 503 15.98 21.39 -40.04
N GLY A 504 15.91 22.03 -38.87
CA GLY A 504 15.72 23.48 -38.81
C GLY A 504 14.32 23.90 -39.31
N PRO A 505 14.06 25.21 -39.42
CA PRO A 505 12.79 25.70 -39.95
C PRO A 505 12.68 25.43 -41.45
N ILE A 506 11.61 24.74 -41.87
CA ILE A 506 11.28 24.47 -43.28
C ILE A 506 9.99 25.21 -43.64
N GLN A 507 10.00 25.95 -44.76
CA GLN A 507 8.83 26.68 -45.24
C GLN A 507 7.66 25.71 -45.53
N GLY A 508 6.49 26.00 -44.95
CA GLY A 508 5.29 25.17 -45.11
C GLY A 508 5.13 24.04 -44.08
N CYS A 509 6.09 23.90 -43.16
CA CYS A 509 6.06 22.90 -42.10
C CYS A 509 5.84 23.54 -40.71
N LEU A 510 5.36 22.75 -39.75
CA LEU A 510 5.31 23.17 -38.35
C LEU A 510 6.70 22.95 -37.72
N TYR A 511 7.30 24.00 -37.17
CA TYR A 511 8.65 23.94 -36.59
C TYR A 511 8.60 23.90 -35.06
N PHE A 512 9.39 23.00 -34.48
CA PHE A 512 9.54 22.80 -33.03
C PHE A 512 10.97 23.20 -32.63
N ALA A 513 11.09 24.32 -31.91
CA ALA A 513 12.38 24.88 -31.55
C ALA A 513 13.12 24.02 -30.52
N GLU A 514 12.38 23.33 -29.65
CA GLU A 514 12.86 22.52 -28.54
C GLU A 514 13.69 21.33 -29.02
N THR A 515 13.30 20.72 -30.13
CA THR A 515 14.02 19.60 -30.75
C THR A 515 14.73 19.99 -32.04
N ASN A 516 14.55 21.23 -32.49
CA ASN A 516 15.02 21.74 -33.78
C ASN A 516 14.58 20.85 -34.96
N GLN A 517 13.31 20.41 -34.92
CA GLN A 517 12.71 19.57 -35.95
C GLN A 517 11.48 20.23 -36.60
N ALA A 518 11.30 19.98 -37.89
CA ALA A 518 10.12 20.35 -38.66
C ALA A 518 9.21 19.14 -38.90
N LEU A 519 7.90 19.37 -38.84
CA LEU A 519 6.85 18.44 -39.16
C LEU A 519 6.12 18.90 -40.42
N CYS A 520 6.28 18.15 -41.49
CA CYS A 520 5.77 18.45 -42.83
C CYS A 520 4.68 17.45 -43.24
N GLU A 521 4.00 17.71 -44.35
CA GLU A 521 3.08 16.71 -44.94
C GLU A 521 3.82 15.44 -45.39
N PRO A 522 3.20 14.25 -45.29
CA PRO A 522 1.81 14.00 -44.86
C PRO A 522 1.61 13.91 -43.33
N PHE A 523 2.69 13.90 -42.55
CA PHE A 523 2.63 13.72 -41.09
C PHE A 523 2.01 14.91 -40.36
N LEU A 524 2.13 16.13 -40.91
CA LEU A 524 1.54 17.33 -40.35
C LEU A 524 0.01 17.26 -40.30
N SER A 525 -0.65 16.81 -41.38
CA SER A 525 -2.10 16.63 -41.38
C SER A 525 -2.54 15.58 -40.38
N TYR A 526 -1.80 14.48 -40.24
CA TYR A 526 -2.12 13.46 -39.24
C TYR A 526 -2.02 14.04 -37.82
N TRP A 527 -0.93 14.75 -37.51
CA TRP A 527 -0.71 15.38 -36.21
C TRP A 527 -1.81 16.37 -35.86
N ARG A 528 -2.24 17.22 -36.79
CA ARG A 528 -3.29 18.23 -36.56
C ARG A 528 -4.69 17.66 -36.37
N ASN A 529 -4.95 16.46 -36.87
CA ASN A 529 -6.27 15.84 -36.81
C ASN A 529 -6.42 14.86 -35.64
N HIS A 530 -5.34 14.61 -34.89
CA HIS A 530 -5.33 13.69 -33.77
C HIS A 530 -4.67 14.32 -32.55
N GLY A 531 -5.17 13.99 -31.37
CA GLY A 531 -4.75 14.56 -30.12
C GLY A 531 -5.65 14.06 -28.99
N LEU A 532 -5.23 14.29 -27.76
CA LEU A 532 -6.10 14.03 -26.61
C LEU A 532 -7.32 14.97 -26.63
N GLU A 533 -8.33 14.69 -25.83
CA GLU A 533 -9.55 15.49 -25.73
C GLU A 533 -9.57 16.23 -24.39
N PHE A 534 -9.33 17.54 -24.42
CA PHE A 534 -9.16 18.34 -23.20
C PHE A 534 -10.27 19.37 -22.99
N ASP A 535 -10.86 19.88 -24.07
CA ASP A 535 -11.70 21.07 -24.01
C ASP A 535 -13.11 20.89 -24.60
N GLY A 536 -13.42 19.69 -25.08
CA GLY A 536 -14.72 19.29 -25.63
C GLY A 536 -15.04 19.94 -26.98
N LYS A 537 -14.07 20.60 -27.64
CA LYS A 537 -14.32 21.34 -28.88
C LYS A 537 -14.09 20.45 -30.12
N PRO A 538 -14.80 20.73 -31.23
CA PRO A 538 -14.53 20.07 -32.50
C PRO A 538 -13.12 20.37 -33.02
N GLY A 539 -12.40 19.33 -33.48
CA GLY A 539 -11.04 19.43 -33.99
C GLY A 539 -9.99 19.11 -32.91
N LYS A 540 -8.71 19.36 -33.21
CA LYS A 540 -7.61 19.18 -32.25
C LYS A 540 -6.73 20.42 -32.19
N SER A 541 -6.52 20.92 -30.98
CA SER A 541 -5.63 22.03 -30.71
C SER A 541 -4.16 21.58 -30.73
N TYR A 542 -3.26 22.55 -30.89
CA TYR A 542 -1.82 22.28 -30.81
C TYR A 542 -1.43 21.57 -29.50
N ALA A 543 -2.04 21.95 -28.37
CA ALA A 543 -1.75 21.37 -27.07
C ALA A 543 -2.22 19.91 -26.97
N GLU A 544 -3.37 19.58 -27.55
CA GLU A 544 -3.93 18.23 -27.56
C GLU A 544 -3.11 17.27 -28.42
N SER A 545 -2.70 17.71 -29.61
CA SER A 545 -1.80 16.96 -30.49
C SER A 545 -0.42 16.79 -29.86
N LEU A 546 0.10 17.85 -29.22
CA LEU A 546 1.38 17.79 -28.49
C LEU A 546 1.29 16.84 -27.29
N ALA A 547 0.18 16.81 -26.57
CA ALA A 547 0.03 15.95 -25.41
C ALA A 547 -0.05 14.45 -25.80
N LEU A 548 -0.67 14.14 -26.94
CA LEU A 548 -0.71 12.77 -27.45
C LEU A 548 0.66 12.32 -27.97
N PHE A 549 1.28 13.10 -28.85
CA PHE A 549 2.46 12.65 -29.60
C PHE A 549 3.80 13.09 -28.98
N GLY A 550 3.80 14.20 -28.26
CA GLY A 550 5.01 14.91 -27.85
C GLY A 550 5.73 15.60 -29.00
N LEU A 551 6.97 16.00 -28.73
CA LEU A 551 7.82 16.70 -29.71
C LEU A 551 8.39 15.73 -30.76
N PRO A 552 8.53 16.13 -32.04
CA PRO A 552 9.24 15.32 -33.03
C PRO A 552 10.73 15.24 -32.68
N LEU A 553 11.27 14.01 -32.67
CA LEU A 553 12.65 13.70 -32.31
C LEU A 553 13.55 13.56 -33.55
N SER A 554 12.98 13.14 -34.68
CA SER A 554 13.71 12.90 -35.93
C SER A 554 13.12 13.66 -37.12
N MET A 555 13.89 13.72 -38.21
CA MET A 555 13.34 13.94 -39.54
C MET A 555 12.61 12.69 -40.06
N PRO A 556 11.73 12.80 -41.07
CA PRO A 556 11.22 11.67 -41.82
C PRO A 556 12.36 10.88 -42.46
N ARG A 557 12.37 9.57 -42.28
CA ARG A 557 13.42 8.69 -42.79
C ARG A 557 12.89 7.30 -43.12
N ILE A 558 13.55 6.64 -44.06
CA ILE A 558 13.22 5.25 -44.39
C ILE A 558 13.77 4.35 -43.28
N GLU A 559 12.91 3.54 -42.67
CA GLU A 559 13.28 2.54 -41.67
C GLU A 559 12.56 1.22 -41.93
N GLU A 560 13.25 0.11 -41.64
CA GLU A 560 12.63 -1.21 -41.57
C GLU A 560 11.96 -1.33 -40.20
N THR A 561 10.63 -1.27 -40.15
CA THR A 561 9.86 -1.27 -38.89
C THR A 561 9.63 -2.68 -38.37
N GLN A 562 9.63 -3.67 -39.26
CA GLN A 562 9.54 -5.11 -38.98
C GLN A 562 10.30 -5.86 -40.09
N PRO A 563 10.73 -7.11 -39.89
CA PRO A 563 11.43 -7.88 -40.92
C PRO A 563 10.67 -7.87 -42.26
N GLY A 564 11.27 -7.27 -43.29
CA GLY A 564 10.71 -7.14 -44.63
C GLY A 564 9.72 -5.97 -44.84
N LYS A 565 9.45 -5.15 -43.82
CA LYS A 565 8.54 -4.00 -43.89
C LYS A 565 9.31 -2.70 -43.74
N VAL A 566 9.47 -1.99 -44.85
CA VAL A 566 10.21 -0.72 -44.93
C VAL A 566 9.24 0.42 -45.18
N LEU A 567 9.22 1.41 -44.28
CA LEU A 567 8.32 2.56 -44.33
C LEU A 567 9.09 3.86 -44.16
N ILE A 568 8.49 4.98 -44.57
CA ILE A 568 8.95 6.30 -44.14
C ILE A 568 8.37 6.54 -42.75
N VAL A 569 9.23 6.82 -41.78
CA VAL A 569 8.83 7.05 -40.39
C VAL A 569 9.35 8.38 -39.86
N GLN A 570 8.62 8.97 -38.92
CA GLN A 570 9.10 10.07 -38.10
C GLN A 570 8.85 9.77 -36.63
N TRP A 571 9.89 9.90 -35.81
CA TRP A 571 9.84 9.63 -34.38
C TRP A 571 9.42 10.88 -33.60
N PHE A 572 8.60 10.68 -32.58
CA PHE A 572 8.17 11.66 -31.60
C PHE A 572 8.46 11.13 -30.19
N GLU A 573 8.33 11.96 -29.16
CA GLU A 573 8.57 11.51 -27.78
C GLU A 573 7.69 10.32 -27.39
N ARG A 574 6.41 10.30 -27.80
CA ARG A 574 5.44 9.28 -27.37
C ARG A 574 4.98 8.35 -28.49
N ALA A 575 5.38 8.61 -29.73
CA ALA A 575 4.84 7.92 -30.90
C ALA A 575 5.86 7.79 -32.04
N ARG A 576 5.58 6.90 -32.99
CA ARG A 576 6.22 6.85 -34.31
C ARG A 576 5.14 6.92 -35.37
N PHE A 577 5.25 7.88 -36.28
CA PHE A 577 4.35 7.95 -37.43
C PHE A 577 4.93 7.13 -38.56
N GLU A 578 4.09 6.37 -39.24
CA GLU A 578 4.45 5.48 -40.34
C GLU A 578 3.62 5.86 -41.57
N LEU A 579 4.28 6.19 -42.68
CA LEU A 579 3.63 6.41 -43.96
C LEU A 579 3.57 5.09 -44.74
N HIS A 580 2.35 4.62 -44.98
CA HIS A 580 2.08 3.37 -45.68
C HIS A 580 1.99 3.56 -47.20
N PRO A 581 2.17 2.48 -47.99
CA PRO A 581 2.14 2.55 -49.46
C PRO A 581 0.82 3.07 -50.05
N ASP A 582 -0.28 2.95 -49.31
CA ASP A 582 -1.60 3.48 -49.69
C ASP A 582 -1.75 4.99 -49.41
N GLY A 583 -0.70 5.63 -48.89
CA GLY A 583 -0.67 7.05 -48.53
C GLY A 583 -1.24 7.35 -47.14
N SER A 584 -1.70 6.33 -46.39
CA SER A 584 -2.17 6.53 -45.04
C SER A 584 -1.02 6.73 -44.05
N VAL A 585 -1.23 7.60 -43.06
CA VAL A 585 -0.34 7.73 -41.91
C VAL A 585 -0.96 6.98 -40.75
N LEU A 586 -0.21 6.06 -40.16
CA LEU A 586 -0.62 5.30 -38.97
C LEU A 586 0.41 5.45 -37.85
N LEU A 587 -0.02 5.13 -36.63
CA LEU A 587 0.87 4.99 -35.48
C LEU A 587 1.51 3.61 -35.47
N GLY A 588 2.83 3.58 -35.31
CA GLY A 588 3.59 2.36 -35.05
C GLY A 588 3.15 1.69 -33.76
N LEU A 589 3.29 0.36 -33.71
CA LEU A 589 2.88 -0.47 -32.58
C LEU A 589 3.98 -0.52 -31.51
N LEU A 590 4.38 0.66 -31.01
CA LEU A 590 5.53 0.79 -30.12
C LEU A 590 5.38 0.00 -28.81
N GLY A 591 4.14 -0.18 -28.34
CA GLY A 591 3.85 -1.00 -27.16
C GLY A 591 4.19 -2.47 -27.41
N ASN A 592 3.85 -3.01 -28.58
CA ASN A 592 4.23 -4.38 -28.98
C ASN A 592 5.75 -4.52 -29.10
N GLU A 593 6.41 -3.56 -29.76
CA GLU A 593 7.87 -3.56 -29.94
C GLU A 593 8.62 -3.51 -28.60
N LEU A 594 8.14 -2.73 -27.63
CA LEU A 594 8.73 -2.61 -26.29
C LEU A 594 8.71 -3.92 -25.50
N VAL A 595 7.72 -4.79 -25.75
CA VAL A 595 7.52 -6.05 -25.03
C VAL A 595 7.92 -7.28 -25.86
N GLY A 596 8.48 -7.07 -27.05
CA GLY A 596 8.98 -8.13 -27.93
C GLY A 596 7.89 -8.95 -28.63
N ARG A 597 6.76 -8.32 -29.00
CA ARG A 597 5.63 -8.94 -29.69
C ARG A 597 5.57 -8.63 -31.18
#